data_AF-R5PHI7-F1
#
_entry.id   AF-R5PHI7-F1
#
_cell.length_a   1.000
_cell.length_b   1.000
_cell.length_c   1.000
_cell.angle_alpha   90.00
_cell.angle_beta   90.00
_cell.angle_gamma   90.00
#
_symmetry.space_group_name_H-M   'P 1'
#
loop_
_entity.id
_entity.type
_entity.pdbx_description
1 polymer ?
#
loop_
_entity_poly.entity_id
_entity_poly.type
_entity_poly.pdbx_seq_one_letter_code
_entity_poly.pdbx_strand_id
1 'polypeptide(L)'
;MLLYYYEKKGILVLLLLIVAFIVIPRQIKHKKTDAFLLQTPHSIADSIRMTFPAEQEPIELNSADSTTLVEIRGIGPYYAAKIIRYRERLGGYYRTEQLKELRMTYFNVDSSAHLFTVNPGLIRKKDLNTLTFKEVLRHPYLEYEDVKLIFNAKNKYKKISMDTLEKRKILPVYKLKKIKPYFM
;
A
#
# COMPACT_ATOMS: atom_id res chain seq x y z
N MET A 1 -36.38 48.63 -43.87
CA MET A 1 -34.97 48.86 -44.27
C MET A 1 -33.95 48.45 -43.18
N LEU A 2 -34.26 48.57 -41.88
CA LEU A 2 -33.37 48.16 -40.78
C LEU A 2 -33.17 46.63 -40.62
N LEU A 3 -34.19 45.80 -40.85
CA LEU A 3 -34.06 44.33 -40.71
C LEU A 3 -33.03 43.73 -41.70
N TYR A 4 -33.03 44.19 -42.95
CA TYR A 4 -32.10 43.75 -44.00
C TYR A 4 -30.63 44.10 -43.68
N TYR A 5 -30.41 45.16 -42.90
CA TYR A 5 -29.08 45.59 -42.48
C TYR A 5 -28.50 44.68 -41.38
N TYR A 6 -29.35 44.18 -40.47
CA TYR A 6 -28.94 43.25 -39.40
C TYR A 6 -28.68 41.83 -39.91
N GLU A 7 -29.48 41.33 -40.86
CA GLU A 7 -29.23 40.02 -41.51
C GLU A 7 -27.88 39.99 -42.23
N LYS A 8 -27.55 41.04 -43.00
CA LYS A 8 -26.26 41.10 -43.71
C LYS A 8 -25.06 41.17 -42.77
N LYS A 9 -25.17 41.89 -41.64
CA LYS A 9 -24.10 41.93 -40.63
C LYS A 9 -23.95 40.60 -39.91
N GLY A 10 -25.05 39.93 -39.56
CA GLY A 10 -25.03 38.62 -38.92
C GLY A 10 -24.37 37.55 -39.80
N ILE A 11 -24.70 37.54 -41.09
CA ILE A 11 -24.08 36.63 -42.07
C ILE A 11 -22.59 36.92 -42.22
N LEU A 12 -22.18 38.19 -42.23
CA LEU A 12 -20.76 38.56 -42.33
C LEU A 12 -19.97 38.07 -41.11
N VAL A 13 -20.53 38.23 -39.90
CA VAL A 13 -19.90 37.75 -38.65
C VAL A 13 -19.80 36.23 -38.64
N LEU A 14 -20.85 35.53 -39.10
CA LEU A 14 -20.87 34.07 -39.17
C LEU A 14 -19.82 33.55 -40.18
N LEU A 15 -19.70 34.18 -41.35
CA LEU A 15 -18.66 33.86 -42.34
C LEU A 15 -17.26 34.09 -41.77
N LEU A 16 -17.05 35.16 -41.01
CA LEU A 16 -15.77 35.48 -40.39
C LEU A 16 -15.38 34.43 -39.34
N LEU A 17 -16.35 33.96 -38.53
CA LEU A 17 -16.13 32.89 -37.55
C LEU A 17 -15.84 31.52 -38.22
N ILE A 18 -16.54 31.20 -39.31
CA ILE A 18 -16.30 29.95 -40.06
C ILE A 18 -14.91 29.96 -40.71
N VAL A 19 -14.50 31.09 -41.30
CA VAL A 19 -13.14 31.24 -41.87
C VAL A 19 -12.08 31.14 -40.76
N ALA A 20 -12.30 31.76 -39.59
CA ALA A 20 -11.39 31.64 -38.46
C ALA A 20 -11.24 30.18 -38.00
N PHE A 21 -12.34 29.43 -37.90
CA PHE A 21 -12.32 28.03 -37.48
C PHE A 21 -11.60 27.10 -38.48
N ILE A 22 -11.59 27.43 -39.78
CA ILE A 22 -10.87 26.65 -40.80
C ILE A 22 -9.38 27.03 -40.86
N VAL A 23 -9.04 28.30 -40.64
CA VAL A 23 -7.67 28.82 -40.74
C VAL A 23 -6.84 28.54 -39.48
N ILE A 24 -7.44 28.67 -38.28
CA ILE A 24 -6.74 28.49 -36.99
C ILE A 24 -6.12 27.08 -36.82
N PRO A 25 -6.82 25.96 -37.09
CA PRO A 25 -6.23 24.63 -36.92
C PRO A 25 -5.15 24.32 -37.98
N ARG A 26 -5.06 25.08 -39.07
CA ARG A 26 -4.03 24.91 -40.12
C ARG A 26 -2.68 25.55 -39.76
N GLN A 27 -2.59 26.34 -38.70
CA GLN A 27 -1.34 26.96 -38.26
C GLN A 27 -0.69 26.32 -37.03
N ILE A 28 -1.22 25.19 -36.54
CA ILE A 28 -0.56 24.42 -35.48
C ILE A 28 0.55 23.57 -36.13
N LYS A 29 1.69 24.21 -36.45
CA LYS A 29 2.96 23.51 -36.60
C LYS A 29 3.41 23.06 -35.21
N HIS A 30 3.65 21.77 -35.02
CA HIS A 30 4.39 21.28 -33.85
C HIS A 30 5.71 22.05 -33.76
N LYS A 31 5.80 22.98 -32.82
CA LYS A 31 7.06 23.60 -32.46
C LYS A 31 7.90 22.51 -31.81
N LYS A 32 8.84 21.94 -32.56
CA LYS A 32 9.93 21.12 -32.03
C LYS A 32 10.59 21.98 -30.96
N THR A 33 10.39 21.63 -29.69
CA THR A 33 11.01 22.36 -28.59
C THR A 33 12.50 22.23 -28.77
N ASP A 34 13.14 23.34 -29.09
CA ASP A 34 14.59 23.42 -29.24
C ASP A 34 15.23 22.99 -27.93
N ALA A 35 16.25 22.17 -28.09
CA ALA A 35 17.05 21.60 -27.03
C ALA A 35 17.51 22.70 -26.06
N PHE A 36 17.07 22.59 -24.81
CA PHE A 36 17.70 23.30 -23.71
C PHE A 36 19.06 22.64 -23.50
N LEU A 37 20.12 23.30 -23.97
CA LEU A 37 21.51 22.89 -23.78
C LEU A 37 21.84 22.90 -22.28
N LEU A 38 21.72 21.74 -21.64
CA LEU A 38 22.42 21.50 -20.37
C LEU A 38 23.90 21.35 -20.71
N GLN A 39 24.68 22.28 -20.15
CA GLN A 39 26.14 22.24 -20.13
C GLN A 39 26.63 20.83 -19.79
N THR A 40 27.61 20.33 -20.54
CA THR A 40 28.31 19.10 -20.17
C THR A 40 29.13 19.35 -18.91
N PRO A 41 28.97 18.47 -17.91
CA PRO A 41 30.18 17.89 -17.36
C PRO A 41 30.09 16.35 -17.34
N HIS A 42 31.12 15.76 -17.92
CA HIS A 42 31.80 14.56 -17.45
C HIS A 42 31.06 13.21 -17.37
N SER A 43 31.61 12.25 -18.12
CA SER A 43 31.46 10.79 -18.02
C SER A 43 30.12 10.17 -18.41
N ILE A 44 29.94 9.96 -19.72
CA ILE A 44 29.03 8.95 -20.26
C ILE A 44 29.85 7.67 -20.48
N ALA A 45 29.97 6.85 -19.42
CA ALA A 45 30.46 5.49 -19.54
C ALA A 45 29.98 4.66 -18.34
N ASP A 46 28.66 4.54 -18.12
CA ASP A 46 28.13 3.50 -17.22
C ASP A 46 26.61 3.20 -17.34
N SER A 47 25.82 3.96 -18.11
CA SER A 47 24.35 3.85 -18.03
C SER A 47 23.67 2.84 -18.96
N ILE A 48 24.40 1.90 -19.59
CA ILE A 48 23.77 0.72 -20.23
C ILE A 48 24.52 -0.53 -19.80
N ARG A 49 24.59 -0.78 -18.49
CA ARG A 49 24.55 -2.17 -18.04
C ARG A 49 23.10 -2.62 -18.14
N MET A 50 22.78 -3.38 -19.19
CA MET A 50 21.75 -4.40 -19.06
C MET A 50 22.27 -5.43 -18.05
N THR A 51 22.16 -5.11 -16.76
CA THR A 51 22.25 -6.12 -15.71
C THR A 51 20.98 -6.96 -15.83
N PHE A 52 21.12 -8.18 -16.34
CA PHE A 52 20.22 -9.26 -15.94
C PHE A 52 20.06 -9.17 -14.42
N PRO A 53 18.83 -9.21 -13.86
CA PRO A 53 18.66 -9.01 -12.44
C PRO A 53 19.52 -10.04 -11.73
N ALA A 54 20.53 -9.56 -10.99
CA ALA A 54 21.05 -10.34 -9.89
C ALA A 54 19.83 -10.75 -9.08
N GLU A 55 19.69 -12.05 -8.81
CA GLU A 55 18.60 -12.60 -8.01
C GLU A 55 18.51 -11.78 -6.72
N GLN A 56 17.53 -10.87 -6.65
CA GLN A 56 17.41 -9.97 -5.52
C GLN A 56 17.06 -10.81 -4.31
N GLU A 57 17.84 -10.68 -3.23
CA GLU A 57 17.54 -11.39 -2.00
C GLU A 57 16.12 -11.04 -1.53
N PRO A 58 15.33 -12.04 -1.07
CA PRO A 58 13.98 -11.78 -0.60
C PRO A 58 13.95 -10.77 0.55
N ILE A 59 13.02 -9.82 0.50
CA ILE A 59 12.90 -8.74 1.48
C ILE A 59 12.26 -9.24 2.76
N GLU A 60 12.92 -9.03 3.90
CA GLU A 60 12.41 -9.43 5.21
C GLU A 60 11.33 -8.44 5.68
N LEU A 61 10.09 -8.92 5.83
CA LEU A 61 8.92 -8.06 6.09
C LEU A 61 8.94 -7.36 7.45
N ASN A 62 9.54 -7.95 8.47
CA ASN A 62 9.50 -7.43 9.83
C ASN A 62 10.49 -6.28 10.09
N SER A 63 11.51 -6.15 9.24
CA SER A 63 12.59 -5.17 9.35
C SER A 63 12.63 -4.18 8.18
N ALA A 64 12.04 -4.53 7.03
CA ALA A 64 12.00 -3.65 5.86
C ALA A 64 11.39 -2.27 6.17
N ASP A 65 12.00 -1.23 5.62
CA ASP A 65 11.46 0.12 5.64
C ASP A 65 10.63 0.42 4.38
N SER A 66 10.08 1.64 4.29
CA SER A 66 9.28 2.02 3.14
C SER A 66 10.09 2.13 1.85
N THR A 67 11.36 2.49 1.94
CA THR A 67 12.22 2.64 0.76
C THR A 67 12.51 1.30 0.12
N THR A 68 12.87 0.28 0.91
CA THR A 68 13.07 -1.10 0.43
C THR A 68 11.79 -1.68 -0.16
N LEU A 69 10.64 -1.46 0.48
CA LEU A 69 9.37 -1.99 -0.03
C LEU A 69 8.95 -1.38 -1.38
N VAL A 70 9.28 -0.12 -1.64
CA VAL A 70 8.91 0.57 -2.89
C VAL A 70 9.75 0.11 -4.10
N GLU A 71 10.90 -0.52 -3.86
CA GLU A 71 11.71 -1.13 -4.93
C GLU A 71 11.01 -2.32 -5.59
N ILE A 72 10.08 -2.96 -4.88
CA ILE A 72 9.30 -4.08 -5.41
C ILE A 72 8.30 -3.56 -6.45
N ARG A 73 8.43 -4.04 -7.69
CA ARG A 73 7.49 -3.73 -8.77
C ARG A 73 6.04 -4.04 -8.34
N GLY A 74 5.19 -3.02 -8.39
CA GLY A 74 3.78 -3.12 -7.98
C GLY A 74 3.50 -2.72 -6.54
N ILE A 75 4.54 -2.46 -5.72
CA ILE A 75 4.41 -1.84 -4.39
C ILE A 75 4.80 -0.38 -4.49
N GLY A 76 3.79 0.48 -4.60
CA GLY A 76 4.00 1.92 -4.46
C GLY A 76 4.00 2.38 -2.98
N PRO A 77 4.24 3.68 -2.72
CA PRO A 77 4.26 4.25 -1.37
C PRO A 77 3.01 3.92 -0.54
N TYR A 78 1.84 3.84 -1.18
CA TYR A 78 0.60 3.45 -0.52
C TYR A 78 0.62 2.02 0.03
N TYR A 79 1.07 1.04 -0.77
CA TYR A 79 1.15 -0.36 -0.33
C TYR A 79 2.27 -0.55 0.69
N ALA A 80 3.42 0.09 0.51
CA ALA A 80 4.49 0.09 1.52
C ALA A 80 3.98 0.59 2.88
N ALA A 81 3.29 1.73 2.91
CA ALA A 81 2.67 2.25 4.13
C ALA A 81 1.61 1.30 4.70
N LYS A 82 0.82 0.64 3.85
CA LYS A 82 -0.20 -0.33 4.28
C LYS A 82 0.41 -1.57 4.93
N ILE A 83 1.50 -2.09 4.36
CA ILE A 83 2.27 -3.22 4.89
C ILE A 83 2.83 -2.85 6.27
N ILE A 84 3.53 -1.71 6.38
CA ILE A 84 4.12 -1.26 7.64
C ILE A 84 3.05 -1.05 8.72
N ARG A 85 1.95 -0.36 8.40
CA ARG A 85 0.85 -0.15 9.37
C ARG A 85 0.22 -1.46 9.83
N TYR A 86 0.17 -2.48 8.98
CA TYR A 86 -0.33 -3.80 9.37
C TYR A 86 0.65 -4.56 10.24
N ARG A 87 1.95 -4.53 9.88
CA ARG A 87 3.04 -5.05 10.70
C ARG A 87 2.96 -4.52 12.13
N GLU A 88 2.81 -3.20 12.30
CA GLU A 88 2.74 -2.58 13.63
C GLU A 88 1.51 -3.03 14.44
N ARG A 89 0.37 -3.26 13.78
CA ARG A 89 -0.85 -3.75 14.46
C ARG A 89 -0.75 -5.22 14.85
N LEU A 90 -0.15 -6.05 14.01
CA LEU A 90 0.13 -7.45 14.34
C LEU A 90 1.20 -7.56 15.44
N GLY A 91 2.21 -6.67 15.40
CA GLY A 91 3.46 -6.82 16.14
C GLY A 91 4.55 -7.53 15.34
N GLY A 92 4.36 -7.69 14.03
CA GLY A 92 5.21 -8.47 13.13
C GLY A 92 4.38 -9.42 12.27
N TYR A 93 4.82 -9.69 11.05
CA TYR A 93 4.38 -10.82 10.26
C TYR A 93 4.96 -12.12 10.84
N TYR A 94 4.11 -13.14 10.96
CA TYR A 94 4.49 -14.52 11.27
C TYR A 94 4.73 -15.36 10.03
N ARG A 95 4.03 -15.06 8.93
CA ARG A 95 4.21 -15.70 7.62
C ARG A 95 3.87 -14.74 6.48
N THR A 96 4.44 -14.98 5.31
CA THR A 96 4.27 -14.11 4.12
C THR A 96 2.82 -14.07 3.63
N GLU A 97 2.04 -15.14 3.82
CA GLU A 97 0.64 -15.22 3.34
C GLU A 97 -0.27 -14.18 4.00
N GLN A 98 0.10 -13.65 5.16
CA GLN A 98 -0.64 -12.58 5.83
C GLN A 98 -0.69 -11.29 5.00
N LEU A 99 0.21 -11.09 4.02
CA LEU A 99 0.10 -9.99 3.06
C LEU A 99 -1.23 -10.03 2.28
N LYS A 100 -1.83 -11.21 2.08
CA LYS A 100 -3.14 -11.36 1.42
C LYS A 100 -4.26 -10.68 2.20
N GLU A 101 -4.13 -10.59 3.52
CA GLU A 101 -5.11 -9.93 4.39
C GLU A 101 -5.19 -8.41 4.12
N LEU A 102 -4.17 -7.84 3.45
CA LEU A 102 -4.17 -6.45 3.02
C LEU A 102 -5.06 -6.18 1.80
N ARG A 103 -5.50 -7.21 1.06
CA ARG A 103 -6.34 -7.06 -0.15
C ARG A 103 -5.78 -5.99 -1.11
N MET A 104 -4.54 -6.17 -1.56
CA MET A 104 -3.88 -5.25 -2.48
C MET A 104 -4.37 -5.51 -3.91
N THR A 105 -5.19 -4.61 -4.45
CA THR A 105 -5.84 -4.75 -5.77
C THR A 105 -4.86 -4.96 -6.93
N TYR A 106 -3.72 -4.27 -6.92
CA TYR A 106 -2.76 -4.25 -8.03
C TYR A 106 -1.48 -5.03 -7.74
N PHE A 107 -1.45 -5.80 -6.65
CA PHE A 107 -0.29 -6.59 -6.27
C PHE A 107 -0.72 -8.01 -5.91
N ASN A 108 -0.29 -8.99 -6.71
CA ASN A 108 -0.59 -10.39 -6.48
C ASN A 108 0.45 -11.00 -5.52
N VAL A 109 0.02 -11.28 -4.29
CA VAL A 109 0.87 -11.88 -3.25
C VAL A 109 1.28 -13.31 -3.60
N ASP A 110 0.42 -14.10 -4.25
CA ASP A 110 0.72 -15.49 -4.61
C ASP A 110 1.88 -15.60 -5.59
N SER A 111 1.85 -14.78 -6.64
CA SER A 111 2.92 -14.76 -7.64
C SER A 111 4.20 -14.10 -7.12
N SER A 112 4.11 -13.29 -6.07
CA SER A 112 5.22 -12.48 -5.55
C SER A 112 5.75 -12.99 -4.21
N ALA A 113 5.31 -14.17 -3.73
CA ALA A 113 5.68 -14.69 -2.42
C ALA A 113 7.19 -14.90 -2.25
N HIS A 114 7.89 -15.25 -3.35
CA HIS A 114 9.34 -15.44 -3.38
C HIS A 114 10.14 -14.14 -3.13
N LEU A 115 9.52 -12.98 -3.30
CA LEU A 115 10.16 -11.68 -3.05
C LEU A 115 10.25 -11.34 -1.55
N PHE A 116 9.64 -12.16 -0.68
CA PHE A 116 9.55 -11.87 0.74
C PHE A 116 10.06 -13.01 1.60
N THR A 117 10.69 -12.65 2.71
CA THR A 117 10.96 -13.54 3.83
C THR A 117 10.31 -12.98 5.10
N VAL A 118 10.16 -13.86 6.09
CA VAL A 118 9.68 -13.49 7.42
C VAL A 118 10.57 -14.17 8.45
N ASN A 119 11.11 -13.38 9.37
CA ASN A 119 11.76 -13.89 10.57
C ASN A 119 10.80 -13.79 11.78
N PRO A 120 10.22 -14.90 12.27
CA PRO A 120 9.35 -14.90 13.44
C PRO A 120 10.02 -14.42 14.74
N GLY A 121 11.36 -14.45 14.80
CA GLY A 121 12.13 -13.93 15.94
C GLY A 121 12.03 -12.41 16.10
N LEU A 122 11.61 -11.70 15.04
CA LEU A 122 11.40 -10.24 15.07
C LEU A 122 9.97 -9.86 15.53
N ILE A 123 9.10 -10.83 15.84
CA ILE A 123 7.75 -10.56 16.33
C ILE A 123 7.80 -10.04 17.76
N ARG A 124 7.20 -8.88 17.98
CA ARG A 124 7.07 -8.22 19.28
C ARG A 124 5.90 -8.80 20.06
N LYS A 125 6.14 -9.89 20.77
CA LYS A 125 5.16 -10.51 21.67
C LYS A 125 4.78 -9.58 22.82
N LYS A 126 3.50 -9.57 23.19
CA LYS A 126 2.96 -8.74 24.28
C LYS A 126 2.26 -9.60 25.33
N ASP A 127 2.38 -9.23 26.59
CA ASP A 127 1.73 -9.94 27.70
C ASP A 127 0.26 -9.51 27.84
N LEU A 128 -0.68 -10.44 27.71
CA LEU A 128 -2.12 -10.15 27.86
C LEU A 128 -2.47 -9.64 29.27
N ASN A 129 -1.68 -9.98 30.27
CA ASN A 129 -1.91 -9.56 31.65
C ASN A 129 -1.54 -8.08 31.87
N THR A 130 -0.67 -7.50 31.06
CA THR A 130 -0.24 -6.10 31.20
C THR A 130 -0.98 -5.15 30.24
N LEU A 131 -1.48 -5.65 29.11
CA LEU A 131 -2.17 -4.82 28.13
C LEU A 131 -3.54 -4.32 28.63
N THR A 132 -3.89 -3.12 28.17
CA THR A 132 -5.23 -2.54 28.28
C THR A 132 -6.18 -3.11 27.22
N PHE A 133 -7.49 -2.98 27.46
CA PHE A 133 -8.52 -3.47 26.52
C PHE A 133 -8.33 -2.89 25.11
N LYS A 134 -8.06 -1.57 25.03
CA LYS A 134 -7.85 -0.86 23.76
C LYS A 134 -6.61 -1.35 23.03
N GLU A 135 -5.55 -1.74 23.74
CA GLU A 135 -4.33 -2.26 23.11
C GLU A 135 -4.54 -3.64 22.53
N VAL A 136 -5.27 -4.52 23.23
CA VAL A 136 -5.62 -5.85 22.71
C VAL A 136 -6.54 -5.71 21.49
N LEU A 137 -7.53 -4.80 21.53
CA LEU A 137 -8.48 -4.56 20.44
C LEU A 137 -7.83 -4.01 19.16
N ARG A 138 -6.65 -3.39 19.25
CA ARG A 138 -5.92 -2.93 18.05
C ARG A 138 -5.40 -4.09 17.19
N HIS A 139 -5.31 -5.30 17.75
CA HIS A 139 -4.77 -6.45 17.06
C HIS A 139 -5.74 -6.93 15.94
N PRO A 140 -5.28 -7.14 14.69
CA PRO A 140 -6.17 -7.41 13.55
C PRO A 140 -7.05 -8.66 13.63
N TYR A 141 -6.71 -9.61 14.50
CA TYR A 141 -7.45 -10.86 14.68
C TYR A 141 -8.42 -10.87 15.85
N LEU A 142 -8.55 -9.75 16.56
CA LEU A 142 -9.41 -9.63 17.74
C LEU A 142 -10.47 -8.56 17.51
N GLU A 143 -11.72 -8.97 17.63
CA GLU A 143 -12.87 -8.10 17.64
C GLU A 143 -13.27 -7.78 19.08
N TYR A 144 -14.17 -6.81 19.24
CA TYR A 144 -14.61 -6.35 20.56
C TYR A 144 -15.05 -7.49 21.49
N GLU A 145 -15.87 -8.41 20.98
CA GLU A 145 -16.36 -9.55 21.77
C GLU A 145 -15.24 -10.52 22.16
N ASP A 146 -14.22 -10.72 21.31
CA ASP A 146 -13.08 -11.56 21.68
C ASP A 146 -12.30 -10.95 22.85
N VAL A 147 -12.06 -9.63 22.78
CA VAL A 147 -11.32 -8.92 23.83
C VAL A 147 -12.13 -8.92 25.13
N LYS A 148 -13.45 -8.75 25.05
CA LYS A 148 -14.34 -8.87 26.21
C LYS A 148 -14.26 -10.25 26.85
N LEU A 149 -14.25 -11.32 26.06
CA LEU A 149 -14.07 -12.68 26.57
C LEU A 149 -12.70 -12.87 27.25
N ILE A 150 -11.62 -12.35 26.65
CA ILE A 150 -10.27 -12.36 27.25
C ILE A 150 -10.25 -11.63 28.59
N PHE A 151 -10.84 -10.43 28.69
CA PHE A 151 -10.83 -9.63 29.92
C PHE A 151 -11.73 -10.23 31.01
N ASN A 152 -12.86 -10.83 30.64
CA ASN A 152 -13.67 -11.60 31.57
C ASN A 152 -12.90 -12.79 32.14
N ALA A 153 -12.14 -13.50 31.29
CA ALA A 153 -11.26 -14.58 31.72
C ALA A 153 -10.15 -14.07 32.64
N LYS A 154 -9.54 -12.92 32.34
CA LYS A 154 -8.53 -12.26 33.19
C LYS A 154 -9.08 -11.96 34.59
N ASN A 155 -10.28 -11.40 34.68
CA ASN A 155 -10.94 -11.12 35.96
C ASN A 155 -11.26 -12.39 36.75
N LYS A 156 -11.69 -13.45 36.05
CA LYS A 156 -12.08 -14.73 36.65
C LYS A 156 -10.89 -15.54 37.16
N TYR A 157 -9.82 -15.63 36.38
CA TYR A 157 -8.66 -16.49 36.68
C TYR A 157 -7.46 -15.74 37.26
N LYS A 158 -7.55 -14.41 37.40
CA LYS A 158 -6.50 -13.47 37.85
C LYS A 158 -5.28 -13.35 36.93
N LYS A 159 -4.80 -14.48 36.41
CA LYS A 159 -3.75 -14.57 35.39
C LYS A 159 -4.25 -15.41 34.23
N ILE A 160 -3.99 -14.94 33.02
CA ILE A 160 -4.29 -15.67 31.78
C ILE A 160 -3.02 -15.91 30.99
N SER A 161 -3.02 -16.99 30.24
CA SER A 161 -1.98 -17.36 29.29
C SER A 161 -2.66 -17.97 28.07
N MET A 162 -1.91 -18.13 26.97
CA MET A 162 -2.42 -18.83 25.78
C MET A 162 -2.95 -20.25 26.11
N ASP A 163 -2.28 -20.97 27.02
CA ASP A 163 -2.74 -22.28 27.50
C ASP A 163 -4.07 -22.20 28.25
N THR A 164 -4.24 -21.19 29.10
CA THR A 164 -5.51 -20.95 29.81
C THR A 164 -6.65 -20.68 28.83
N LEU A 165 -6.41 -19.86 27.81
CA LEU A 165 -7.42 -19.54 26.79
C LEU A 165 -7.82 -20.77 25.97
N GLU A 166 -6.85 -21.65 25.63
CA GLU A 166 -7.08 -22.92 24.94
C GLU A 166 -7.86 -23.92 25.81
N LYS A 167 -7.38 -24.23 27.02
CA LYS A 167 -8.01 -25.21 27.93
C LYS A 167 -9.44 -24.83 28.32
N ARG A 168 -9.69 -23.54 28.55
CA ARG A 168 -11.01 -23.02 28.93
C ARG A 168 -11.89 -22.68 27.73
N LYS A 169 -11.40 -22.87 26.50
CA LYS A 169 -12.12 -22.58 25.25
C LYS A 169 -12.70 -21.16 25.23
N ILE A 170 -11.91 -20.18 25.68
CA ILE A 170 -12.35 -18.77 25.79
C ILE A 170 -12.64 -18.17 24.42
N LEU A 171 -11.87 -18.58 23.40
CA LEU A 171 -12.05 -18.19 22.02
C LEU A 171 -12.09 -19.43 21.11
N PRO A 172 -12.65 -19.31 19.90
CA PRO A 172 -12.56 -20.36 18.89
C PRO A 172 -11.10 -20.76 18.60
N VAL A 173 -10.88 -22.05 18.36
CA VAL A 173 -9.53 -22.63 18.15
C VAL A 173 -8.78 -21.93 17.01
N TYR A 174 -9.47 -21.56 15.92
CA TYR A 174 -8.84 -20.87 14.80
C TYR A 174 -8.33 -19.46 15.18
N LYS A 175 -9.07 -18.72 16.03
CA LYS A 175 -8.61 -17.40 16.53
C LYS A 175 -7.41 -17.57 17.46
N LEU A 176 -7.45 -18.55 18.36
CA LEU A 176 -6.33 -18.86 19.25
C LEU A 176 -5.05 -19.18 18.47
N LYS A 177 -5.14 -20.03 17.43
CA LYS A 177 -4.01 -20.32 16.54
C LYS A 177 -3.44 -19.07 15.88
N LYS A 178 -4.31 -18.15 15.44
CA LYS A 178 -3.91 -16.90 14.79
C LYS A 178 -3.22 -15.92 15.75
N ILE A 179 -3.66 -15.82 17.01
CA ILE A 179 -3.13 -14.82 17.96
C ILE A 179 -1.93 -15.34 18.77
N LYS A 180 -1.74 -16.66 18.88
CA LYS A 180 -0.66 -17.31 19.64
C LYS A 180 0.76 -16.79 19.33
N PRO A 181 1.12 -16.40 18.10
CA PRO A 181 2.45 -15.84 17.83
C PRO A 181 2.71 -14.48 18.49
N TYR A 182 1.66 -13.75 18.87
CA TYR A 182 1.74 -12.33 19.26
C TYR A 182 1.53 -12.08 20.76
N PHE A 183 0.97 -13.06 21.47
CA PHE A 183 0.62 -12.92 22.88
C PHE A 183 1.26 -14.01 23.74
N MET A 184 1.64 -13.62 24.97
CA MET A 184 2.07 -14.53 26.04
C MET A 184 1.04 -14.54 27.17
#